data_AF-A0A7S4MV15-F1
#
_entry.id   AF-A0A7S4MV15-F1
#
_cell.length_a   1.000
_cell.length_b   1.000
_cell.length_c   1.000
_cell.angle_alpha   90.00
_cell.angle_beta   90.00
_cell.angle_gamma   90.00
#
_symmetry.space_group_name_H-M   'P 1'
#
loop_
_entity.id
_entity.type
_entity.pdbx_description
1 polymer ?
#
loop_
_entity_poly.entity_id
_entity_poly.type
_entity_poly.pdbx_seq_one_letter_code
_entity_poly.pdbx_strand_id
1 'polypeptide(L)'
;SSPDDTRVYECLTSRREYQLASMTSLYLAVKLHEPLLTMDADHVSDLSRGSYSAAEVVAMEGDILDALRWRTADPTPLAFLSRLVTLLPSPSSSAVGDDE
;
A
#
# COMPACT_ATOMS: atom_id res chain seq x y z
N SER A 1 -19.73 17.04 -15.03
CA SER A 1 -18.64 16.20 -14.50
C SER A 1 -19.23 15.06 -13.73
N SER A 2 -18.66 13.86 -13.87
CA SER A 2 -18.92 12.78 -12.92
C SER A 2 -18.42 13.24 -11.54
N PRO A 3 -19.07 12.89 -10.43
CA PRO A 3 -18.58 13.22 -9.08
C PRO A 3 -17.12 12.77 -8.85
N ASP A 4 -16.69 11.66 -9.46
CA ASP A 4 -15.30 11.16 -9.41
C ASP A 4 -14.27 12.16 -9.96
N ASP A 5 -14.62 12.88 -11.04
CA ASP A 5 -13.71 13.84 -11.67
C ASP A 5 -13.41 15.01 -10.74
N THR A 6 -14.36 15.37 -9.87
CA THR A 6 -14.21 16.46 -8.91
C THR A 6 -13.21 16.09 -7.83
N ARG A 7 -13.27 14.88 -7.27
CA ARG A 7 -12.36 14.43 -6.20
C ARG A 7 -10.93 14.26 -6.71
N VAL A 8 -10.77 13.69 -7.90
CA VAL A 8 -9.46 13.58 -8.57
C VAL A 8 -8.84 14.97 -8.79
N TYR A 9 -9.65 15.93 -9.27
CA TYR A 9 -9.17 17.29 -9.50
C TYR A 9 -8.71 17.98 -8.20
N GLU A 10 -9.42 17.78 -7.08
CA GLU A 10 -9.02 18.30 -5.77
C GLU A 10 -7.67 17.72 -5.31
N CYS A 11 -7.48 16.41 -5.45
CA CYS A 11 -6.21 15.76 -5.13
C CYS A 11 -5.04 16.25 -6.01
N LEU A 12 -5.29 16.62 -7.27
CA LEU A 12 -4.26 17.16 -8.16
C LEU A 12 -3.92 18.63 -7.91
N THR A 13 -4.83 19.38 -7.29
CA THR A 13 -4.68 20.84 -7.09
C THR A 13 -4.35 21.23 -5.65
N SER A 14 -4.62 20.36 -4.68
CA SER A 14 -4.32 20.59 -3.27
C SER A 14 -3.23 19.65 -2.76
N ARG A 15 -2.12 20.21 -2.30
CA ARG A 15 -1.04 19.44 -1.65
C ARG A 15 -1.56 18.60 -0.47
N ARG A 16 -2.51 19.16 0.28
CA ARG A 16 -3.10 18.51 1.45
C ARG A 16 -3.88 17.26 1.03
N GLU A 17 -4.77 17.40 0.04
CA GLU A 17 -5.59 16.28 -0.44
C GLU A 17 -4.73 15.21 -1.12
N TYR A 18 -3.71 15.61 -1.91
CA TYR A 18 -2.74 14.69 -2.48
C TYR A 18 -2.03 13.84 -1.41
N GLN A 19 -1.58 14.50 -0.33
CA GLN A 19 -0.89 13.83 0.76
C GLN A 19 -1.83 12.90 1.54
N LEU A 20 -3.07 13.33 1.82
CA LEU A 20 -4.10 12.47 2.40
C LEU A 20 -4.33 11.24 1.53
N ALA A 21 -4.56 11.41 0.22
CA ALA A 21 -4.75 10.30 -0.71
C ALA A 21 -3.54 9.35 -0.75
N SER A 22 -2.32 9.89 -0.69
CA SER A 22 -1.08 9.10 -0.66
C SER A 22 -0.96 8.27 0.63
N MET A 23 -1.24 8.88 1.79
CA MET A 23 -1.21 8.19 3.09
C MET A 23 -2.29 7.12 3.18
N THR A 24 -3.49 7.42 2.70
CA THR A 24 -4.59 6.44 2.66
C THR A 24 -4.31 5.31 1.66
N SER A 25 -3.63 5.58 0.55
CA SER A 25 -3.18 4.53 -0.38
C SER A 25 -2.18 3.57 0.28
N LEU A 26 -1.26 4.09 1.09
CA LEU A 26 -0.34 3.27 1.88
C LEU A 26 -1.09 2.42 2.93
N TYR A 27 -2.04 3.05 3.63
CA TYR A 27 -2.93 2.36 4.59
C TYR A 27 -3.70 1.20 3.94
N LEU A 28 -4.27 1.41 2.75
CA LEU A 28 -4.92 0.37 1.96
C LEU A 28 -3.95 -0.75 1.58
N ALA A 29 -2.76 -0.42 1.08
CA ALA A 29 -1.76 -1.41 0.69
C ALA A 29 -1.35 -2.31 1.87
N VAL A 30 -1.19 -1.73 3.07
CA VAL A 30 -0.92 -2.48 4.29
C VAL A 30 -2.09 -3.43 4.62
N LYS A 31 -3.33 -2.93 4.61
CA LYS A 31 -4.52 -3.77 4.87
C LYS A 31 -4.67 -4.94 3.90
N LEU A 32 -4.26 -4.76 2.64
CA LEU A 32 -4.41 -5.76 1.59
C LEU A 32 -3.28 -6.79 1.58
N HIS A 33 -2.05 -6.38 1.85
CA HIS A 33 -0.86 -7.21 1.62
C HIS A 33 -0.16 -7.65 2.91
N GLU A 34 -0.41 -7.00 4.04
CA GLU A 34 0.24 -7.29 5.33
C GLU A 34 -0.79 -7.72 6.38
N PRO A 35 -1.39 -8.92 6.25
CA PRO A 35 -2.48 -9.36 7.14
C PRO A 35 -2.06 -9.52 8.62
N LEU A 36 -0.76 -9.56 8.90
CA LEU A 36 -0.21 -9.62 10.26
C LEU A 36 -0.01 -8.24 10.88
N LEU A 37 0.00 -7.17 10.09
CA LEU A 37 0.18 -5.80 10.57
C LEU A 37 -1.20 -5.16 10.75
N THR A 38 -1.70 -5.12 11.99
CA THR A 38 -2.93 -4.39 12.32
C THR A 38 -2.66 -2.89 12.29
N MET A 39 -3.04 -2.24 11.19
CA MET A 39 -2.96 -0.80 11.04
C MET A 39 -4.36 -0.20 11.05
N ASP A 40 -4.67 0.62 12.06
CA ASP A 40 -5.90 1.40 12.17
C ASP A 40 -5.73 2.81 11.59
N ALA A 41 -6.84 3.47 11.26
CA ALA A 41 -6.83 4.83 10.74
C ALA A 41 -6.22 5.85 11.72
N ASP A 42 -6.32 5.59 13.04
CA ASP A 42 -5.66 6.38 14.06
C ASP A 42 -4.13 6.34 13.94
N HIS A 43 -3.54 5.20 13.56
CA HIS A 43 -2.10 5.11 13.32
C HIS A 43 -1.65 5.98 12.14
N VAL A 44 -2.51 6.15 11.12
CA VAL A 44 -2.23 7.05 9.98
C VAL A 44 -2.31 8.52 10.42
N SER A 45 -3.31 8.86 11.24
CA SER A 45 -3.43 10.18 11.86
C SER A 45 -2.17 10.50 12.68
N ASP A 46 -1.72 9.58 13.53
CA ASP A 46 -0.54 9.74 14.37
C ASP A 46 0.74 9.86 13.54
N LEU A 47 0.91 9.01 12.51
CA LEU A 47 2.05 9.08 11.59
C LEU A 47 2.09 10.41 10.83
N SER A 48 0.92 10.99 10.55
CA SER A 48 0.78 12.32 9.94
C SER A 48 0.91 13.47 10.95
N ARG A 49 1.20 13.19 12.23
CA ARG A 49 1.22 14.17 13.35
C ARG A 49 -0.11 14.91 13.50
N GLY A 50 -1.23 14.22 13.31
CA GLY A 50 -2.57 14.78 13.39
C GLY A 50 -2.91 15.75 12.25
N SER A 51 -2.19 15.69 11.12
CA SER A 51 -2.52 16.51 9.94
C SER A 51 -3.86 16.14 9.31
N TYR A 52 -4.29 14.90 9.55
CA TYR A 52 -5.56 14.33 9.10
C TYR A 52 -6.19 13.56 10.27
N SER A 53 -7.50 13.68 10.42
CA SER A 53 -8.26 12.86 11.35
C SER A 53 -8.45 11.44 10.79
N ALA A 54 -8.66 10.46 11.68
CA ALA A 54 -9.00 9.11 11.26
C ALA A 54 -10.27 9.06 10.39
N ALA A 55 -11.24 9.94 10.65
CA ALA A 55 -12.45 10.06 9.83
C ALA A 55 -12.13 10.51 8.39
N GLU A 56 -11.19 11.45 8.20
CA GLU A 56 -10.74 11.87 6.86
C GLU A 56 -9.99 10.75 6.14
N VAL A 57 -9.22 9.94 6.87
CA VAL A 57 -8.53 8.77 6.30
C VAL A 57 -9.55 7.73 5.81
N VAL A 58 -10.58 7.43 6.62
CA VAL A 58 -11.65 6.48 6.25
C VAL A 58 -12.50 7.01 5.09
N ALA A 59 -12.80 8.31 5.05
CA ALA A 59 -13.52 8.90 3.93
C ALA A 59 -12.72 8.79 2.62
N MET A 60 -11.44 9.17 2.66
CA MET A 60 -10.53 9.03 1.52
C MET A 60 -10.35 7.56 1.10
N GLU A 61 -10.45 6.62 2.04
CA GLU A 61 -10.37 5.19 1.73
C GLU A 61 -11.54 4.78 0.82
N GLY A 62 -12.76 5.20 1.17
CA GLY A 62 -13.94 5.00 0.35
C GLY A 62 -13.78 5.59 -1.04
N ASP A 63 -13.35 6.87 -1.12
CA ASP A 63 -13.12 7.56 -2.39
C ASP A 63 -12.14 6.79 -3.30
N ILE A 64 -11.02 6.30 -2.75
CA ILE A 64 -10.02 5.55 -3.49
C ILE A 64 -10.57 4.19 -3.94
N LEU A 65 -11.26 3.46 -3.06
CA LEU A 65 -11.83 2.15 -3.38
C LEU A 65 -12.87 2.25 -4.49
N ASP A 66 -13.74 3.27 -4.43
CA ASP A 66 -14.76 3.50 -5.45
C ASP A 66 -14.13 3.92 -6.79
N ALA A 67 -13.13 4.80 -6.77
CA ALA A 67 -12.38 5.19 -7.96
C ALA A 67 -11.66 3.99 -8.62
N LEU A 68 -11.11 3.08 -7.81
CA LEU A 68 -10.51 1.83 -8.27
C LEU A 68 -11.54 0.76 -8.65
N ARG A 69 -12.84 1.01 -8.43
CA ARG A 69 -13.92 0.04 -8.58
C ARG A 69 -13.62 -1.26 -7.84
N TRP A 70 -13.04 -1.14 -6.64
CA TRP A 70 -12.65 -2.26 -5.78
C TRP A 70 -11.64 -3.24 -6.41
N ARG A 71 -10.94 -2.83 -7.48
CA ARG A 71 -9.90 -3.64 -8.12
C ARG A 71 -8.57 -3.49 -7.40
N THR A 72 -8.46 -4.09 -6.21
CA THR A 72 -7.29 -3.94 -5.32
C THR A 72 -6.46 -5.22 -5.15
N ALA A 73 -6.89 -6.34 -5.75
CA ALA A 73 -6.30 -7.66 -5.54
C ALA A 73 -5.23 -8.06 -6.58
N ASP A 74 -4.67 -7.10 -7.33
CA ASP A 74 -3.70 -7.41 -8.38
C ASP A 74 -2.33 -7.84 -7.79
N PRO A 75 -1.64 -8.82 -8.42
CA PRO A 75 -0.34 -9.26 -7.93
C PRO A 75 0.71 -8.17 -8.05
N THR A 76 1.38 -7.86 -6.94
CA THR A 76 2.48 -6.89 -6.93
C THR A 76 3.72 -7.46 -7.62
N PRO A 77 4.62 -6.62 -8.16
CA PRO A 77 5.90 -7.09 -8.69
C PRO A 77 6.69 -7.95 -7.70
N LEU A 78 6.58 -7.65 -6.40
CA LEU A 78 7.20 -8.42 -5.32
C LEU A 78 6.65 -9.86 -5.27
N ALA A 79 5.34 -10.07 -5.47
CA ALA A 79 4.75 -11.41 -5.51
C ALA A 79 5.37 -12.28 -6.63
N PHE A 80 5.63 -11.68 -7.80
CA PHE A 80 6.33 -12.37 -8.89
C PHE A 80 7.78 -12.68 -8.52
N LEU A 81 8.52 -11.71 -7.98
CA LEU A 81 9.92 -11.91 -7.58
C LEU A 81 10.06 -12.99 -6.51
N SER A 82 9.22 -12.97 -5.47
CA SER A 82 9.20 -14.02 -4.45
C SER A 82 8.99 -15.39 -5.07
N ARG A 83 8.04 -15.52 -6.01
CA ARG A 83 7.82 -16.78 -6.72
C ARG A 83 9.02 -17.19 -7.58
N LEU A 84 9.63 -16.26 -8.31
CA LEU A 84 10.80 -16.54 -9.14
C LEU A 84 12.00 -16.98 -8.29
N VAL A 85 12.23 -16.37 -7.14
CA VAL A 85 13.30 -16.77 -6.20
C VAL A 85 13.11 -18.19 -5.71
N THR A 86 11.87 -18.64 -5.43
CA THR A 86 11.61 -20.05 -5.04
C THR A 86 11.93 -21.07 -6.13
N LEU A 87 12.08 -20.64 -7.39
CA LEU A 87 12.42 -21.51 -8.51
C LEU A 87 13.93 -21.58 -8.76
N LEU A 88 14.72 -20.69 -8.17
CA LEU A 88 16.16 -20.73 -8.31
C LEU A 88 16.72 -21.95 -7.56
N PRO A 89 17.71 -22.65 -8.12
CA PRO A 89 18.40 -23.70 -7.39
C PRO A 89 19.01 -23.11 -6.12
N SER A 90 18.85 -23.82 -5.00
CA SER A 90 19.49 -23.43 -3.73
C SER A 90 20.97 -23.17 -4.00
N PRO A 91 21.56 -22.08 -3.46
CA PRO A 91 22.98 -21.85 -3.62
C PRO A 91 23.69 -23.10 -3.12
N SER A 92 24.32 -23.83 -4.05
CA SER A 92 25.04 -25.06 -3.73
C SER A 92 26.02 -24.69 -2.63
N SER A 93 25.76 -25.18 -1.41
CA SER A 93 26.71 -25.10 -0.30
C SER A 93 27.99 -25.72 -0.84
N SER A 94 28.92 -24.87 -1.23
CA SER A 94 30.23 -25.27 -1.72
C SER A 94 30.86 -26.05 -0.59
N ALA A 95 30.95 -27.36 -0.77
CA ALA A 95 31.64 -28.26 0.12
C ALA A 95 33.01 -27.65 0.44
N VAL A 96 33.19 -27.26 1.69
CA VAL A 96 34.51 -27.04 2.27
C VAL A 96 35.24 -28.37 2.11
N GLY A 97 36.23 -28.39 1.22
CA GLY A 97 37.26 -29.41 1.25
C GLY A 97 38.06 -29.19 2.51
N ASP A 98 37.76 -29.97 3.54
CA ASP A 98 38.72 -30.29 4.59
C ASP A 98 39.80 -31.16 3.93
N ASP A 99 40.87 -30.52 3.43
CA ASP A 99 42.11 -31.21 3.09
C ASP A 99 42.94 -31.37 4.37
N GLU A 100 43.11 -32.65 4.76
CA GLU A 100 43.93 -33.20 5.85
C GLU A 100 45.44 -33.07 5.57
#